data_AF-A0A4Q2XPH0-F1
#
_entry.id   AF-A0A4Q2XPH0-F1
#
_cell.length_a   1.000
_cell.length_b   1.000
_cell.length_c   1.000
_cell.angle_alpha   90.00
_cell.angle_beta   90.00
_cell.angle_gamma   90.00
#
_symmetry.space_group_name_H-M   'P 1'
#
loop_
_entity.id
_entity.type
_entity.pdbx_description
1 polymer ?
#
loop_
_entity_poly.entity_id
_entity_poly.type
_entity_poly.pdbx_seq_one_letter_code
_entity_poly.pdbx_strand_id
1 'polypeptide(L)'
;MKHHPHMTPVDWVKRINRSWIVHNNLNDRAEAWVDYLRDKNDPRLDPSCQLARAMCDEREPLDDPKPWFYAGLFHFATREESKRFLDTHRVTKATVPVMHDDEGVKLWINRISVETRELLDRLKGALEERVKD
;
A
#
# COMPACT_ATOMS: atom_id res chain seq x y z
N MET A 1 -8.26 4.00 13.21
CA MET A 1 -7.35 3.13 14.01
C MET A 1 -6.97 3.85 15.31
N LYS A 2 -6.19 3.26 16.24
CA LYS A 2 -5.60 4.07 17.32
C LYS A 2 -4.58 5.05 16.71
N HIS A 3 -4.95 6.31 16.63
CA HIS A 3 -4.03 7.37 16.23
C HIS A 3 -3.06 7.63 17.38
N HIS A 4 -1.78 7.52 17.09
CA HIS A 4 -0.73 7.82 18.05
C HIS A 4 -0.17 9.21 17.71
N PRO A 5 -0.65 10.28 18.37
CA PRO A 5 -0.40 11.66 17.96
C PRO A 5 1.08 12.08 18.06
N HIS A 6 1.90 11.32 18.80
CA HIS A 6 3.32 11.62 19.01
C HIS A 6 4.28 10.79 18.13
N MET A 7 3.77 9.85 17.31
CA MET A 7 4.63 9.06 16.43
C MET A 7 4.74 9.69 15.06
N THR A 8 5.95 9.67 14.49
CA THR A 8 6.19 10.02 13.10
C THR A 8 5.41 9.08 12.18
N PRO A 9 5.08 9.48 10.94
CA PRO A 9 4.44 8.59 9.97
C PRO A 9 5.22 7.28 9.79
N VAL A 10 6.56 7.36 9.74
CA VAL A 10 7.45 6.19 9.58
C VAL A 10 7.34 5.24 10.77
N ASP A 11 7.41 5.74 12.00
CA ASP A 11 7.29 4.92 13.21
C ASP A 11 5.90 4.28 13.32
N TRP A 12 4.87 5.04 12.96
CA TRP A 12 3.50 4.53 12.92
C TRP A 12 3.35 3.39 11.92
N VAL A 13 3.85 3.55 10.69
CA VAL A 13 3.82 2.51 9.64
C VAL A 13 4.53 1.27 10.11
N LYS A 14 5.76 1.38 10.63
CA LYS A 14 6.52 0.22 11.13
C LYS A 14 5.80 -0.50 12.25
N ARG A 15 5.25 0.24 13.21
CA ARG A 15 4.49 -0.34 14.33
C ARG A 15 3.26 -1.09 13.85
N ILE A 16 2.44 -0.47 13.00
CA ILE A 16 1.20 -1.07 12.49
C ILE A 16 1.52 -2.29 11.63
N ASN A 17 2.48 -2.18 10.73
CA ASN A 17 2.93 -3.27 9.86
C ASN A 17 3.37 -4.51 10.67
N ARG A 18 4.14 -4.32 11.74
CA ARG A 18 4.59 -5.40 12.64
C ARG A 18 3.47 -6.00 13.49
N SER A 19 2.31 -5.32 13.62
CA SER A 19 1.20 -5.81 14.42
C SER A 19 0.35 -6.87 13.73
N TRP A 20 0.53 -7.09 12.43
CA TRP A 20 -0.27 -8.02 11.64
C TRP A 20 0.53 -9.23 11.19
N ILE A 21 -0.08 -10.41 11.33
CA ILE A 21 0.35 -11.60 10.60
C ILE A 21 -0.21 -11.48 9.19
N VAL A 22 0.66 -11.50 8.18
CA VAL A 22 0.28 -11.40 6.78
C VAL A 22 0.88 -12.54 5.97
N HIS A 23 0.14 -13.02 4.97
CA HIS A 23 0.62 -14.08 4.10
C HIS A 23 1.82 -13.62 3.25
N ASN A 24 2.70 -14.56 2.91
CA ASN A 24 3.82 -14.35 1.98
C ASN A 24 4.82 -13.25 2.41
N ASN A 25 4.93 -12.97 3.72
CA ASN A 25 5.87 -12.01 4.32
C ASN A 25 5.76 -10.58 3.76
N LEU A 26 4.55 -10.14 3.39
CA LEU A 26 4.31 -8.77 2.90
C LEU A 26 4.73 -7.70 3.93
N ASN A 27 4.63 -8.02 5.22
CA ASN A 27 5.09 -7.17 6.30
C ASN A 27 6.61 -6.94 6.21
N ASP A 28 7.39 -8.01 6.05
CA ASP A 28 8.85 -7.91 5.94
C ASP A 28 9.24 -7.15 4.67
N ARG A 29 8.51 -7.35 3.57
CA ARG A 29 8.74 -6.64 2.30
C ARG A 29 8.41 -5.15 2.41
N ALA A 30 7.34 -4.80 3.10
CA ALA A 30 6.97 -3.41 3.37
C ALA A 30 7.99 -2.70 4.25
N GLU A 31 8.46 -3.37 5.32
CA GLU A 31 9.50 -2.82 6.17
C GLU A 31 10.81 -2.64 5.40
N ALA A 32 11.20 -3.63 4.59
CA ALA A 32 12.40 -3.54 3.75
C ALA A 32 12.31 -2.41 2.70
N TRP A 33 11.12 -2.12 2.16
CA TRP A 33 10.94 -0.99 1.24
C TRP A 33 11.04 0.36 1.95
N VAL A 34 10.45 0.50 3.14
CA VAL A 34 10.58 1.68 3.99
C VAL A 34 12.05 1.94 4.36
N ASP A 35 12.78 0.90 4.75
CA ASP A 35 14.20 1.00 5.05
C ASP A 35 15.01 1.40 3.80
N TYR A 36 14.70 0.80 2.65
CA TYR A 36 15.34 1.16 1.38
C TYR A 36 15.13 2.63 0.99
N LEU A 37 13.93 3.20 1.17
CA LEU A 37 13.68 4.62 0.91
C LEU A 37 14.45 5.51 1.90
N ARG A 38 14.47 5.14 3.18
CA ARG A 38 15.20 5.87 4.22
C ARG A 38 16.70 5.89 3.95
N ASP A 39 17.29 4.75 3.61
CA ASP A 39 18.73 4.63 3.34
C ASP A 39 19.15 5.47 2.12
N LYS A 40 18.23 5.69 1.18
CA LYS A 40 18.43 6.58 0.03
C LYS A 40 18.14 8.05 0.31
N ASN A 41 17.66 8.39 1.50
CA ASN A 41 17.09 9.70 1.82
C ASN A 41 16.06 10.14 0.75
N ASP A 42 15.22 9.19 0.33
CA ASP A 42 14.27 9.38 -0.77
C ASP A 42 13.08 10.24 -0.30
N PRO A 43 12.74 11.33 -1.01
CA PRO A 43 11.67 12.26 -0.60
C PRO A 43 10.28 11.61 -0.58
N ARG A 44 10.11 10.41 -1.15
CA ARG A 44 8.84 9.66 -1.12
C ARG A 44 8.53 9.02 0.22
N LEU A 45 9.51 8.86 1.12
CA LEU A 45 9.33 8.12 2.38
C LEU A 45 8.18 8.68 3.23
N ASP A 46 8.24 9.97 3.56
CA ASP A 46 7.23 10.58 4.43
C ASP A 46 5.84 10.64 3.77
N PRO A 47 5.69 11.09 2.50
CA PRO A 47 4.40 11.03 1.80
C PRO A 47 3.80 9.63 1.73
N SER A 48 4.61 8.60 1.45
CA SER A 48 4.15 7.21 1.44
C SER A 48 3.62 6.77 2.80
N CYS A 49 4.32 7.10 3.89
CA CYS A 49 3.89 6.72 5.23
C CYS A 49 2.65 7.51 5.70
N GLN A 50 2.53 8.78 5.31
CA GLN A 50 1.34 9.59 5.57
C GLN A 50 0.12 9.04 4.82
N LEU A 51 0.28 8.71 3.54
CA LEU A 51 -0.79 8.17 2.70
C LEU A 51 -1.25 6.79 3.20
N ALA A 52 -0.33 5.92 3.63
CA ALA A 52 -0.68 4.65 4.28
C ALA A 52 -1.59 4.84 5.50
N ARG A 53 -1.31 5.87 6.30
CA ARG A 53 -2.11 6.21 7.47
C ARG A 53 -3.47 6.77 7.09
N ALA A 54 -3.53 7.71 6.14
CA ALA A 54 -4.79 8.30 5.66
C ALA A 54 -5.72 7.24 5.05
N MET A 55 -5.17 6.36 4.20
CA MET A 55 -5.93 5.26 3.58
C MET A 55 -6.55 4.31 4.62
N CYS A 56 -5.90 4.10 5.76
CA CYS A 56 -6.48 3.29 6.83
C CYS A 56 -7.72 3.91 7.46
N ASP A 57 -7.90 5.23 7.35
CA ASP A 57 -9.06 5.95 7.87
C ASP A 57 -10.22 6.02 6.87
N GLU A 58 -9.95 5.82 5.56
CA GLU A 58 -10.98 5.75 4.50
C GLU A 58 -11.82 4.49 4.51
N ARG A 59 -11.24 3.38 4.99
CA ARG A 59 -11.91 2.08 4.98
C ARG A 59 -13.19 2.11 5.81
N GLU A 60 -14.15 1.26 5.45
CA GLU A 60 -15.31 1.03 6.31
C GLU A 60 -14.89 0.31 7.61
N PRO A 61 -15.63 0.48 8.73
CA PRO A 61 -15.24 -0.11 10.02
C PRO A 61 -14.98 -1.62 10.00
N LEU A 62 -15.66 -2.36 9.12
CA LEU A 62 -15.56 -3.82 8.98
C LEU A 62 -14.56 -4.28 7.91
N ASP A 63 -13.99 -3.37 7.12
CA ASP A 63 -12.98 -3.73 6.13
C ASP A 63 -11.68 -4.23 6.80
N ASP A 64 -11.01 -5.21 6.19
CA ASP A 64 -9.63 -5.54 6.55
C ASP A 64 -8.75 -4.31 6.29
N PRO A 65 -8.03 -3.78 7.29
CA PRO A 65 -7.18 -2.60 7.09
C PRO A 65 -5.96 -2.85 6.19
N LYS A 66 -5.54 -4.11 5.97
CA LYS A 66 -4.28 -4.40 5.27
C LYS A 66 -4.24 -3.90 3.83
N PRO A 67 -5.24 -4.17 2.96
CA PRO A 67 -5.20 -3.70 1.59
C PRO A 67 -5.11 -2.17 1.49
N TRP A 68 -5.85 -1.46 2.36
CA TRP A 68 -5.83 0.01 2.46
C TRP A 68 -4.46 0.54 2.87
N PHE A 69 -3.88 -0.03 3.93
CA PHE A 69 -2.54 0.31 4.40
C PHE A 69 -1.49 0.14 3.31
N TYR A 70 -1.42 -1.04 2.68
CA TYR A 70 -0.40 -1.33 1.69
C TYR A 70 -0.61 -0.58 0.38
N ALA A 71 -1.86 -0.32 -0.01
CA ALA A 71 -2.17 0.50 -1.18
C ALA A 71 -1.64 1.92 -1.01
N GLY A 72 -1.87 2.55 0.16
CA GLY A 72 -1.32 3.87 0.47
C GLY A 72 0.20 3.87 0.57
N LEU A 73 0.78 2.86 1.25
CA LEU A 73 2.22 2.78 1.45
C LEU A 73 2.97 2.74 0.11
N PHE A 74 2.59 1.82 -0.77
CA PHE A 74 3.30 1.58 -2.04
C PHE A 74 2.84 2.44 -3.21
N HIS A 75 1.92 3.39 -3.01
CA HIS A 75 1.38 4.19 -4.11
C HIS A 75 2.47 4.86 -4.96
N PHE A 76 3.54 5.38 -4.33
CA PHE A 76 4.65 6.04 -5.03
C PHE A 76 5.80 5.10 -5.44
N ALA A 77 5.61 3.78 -5.35
CA ALA A 77 6.63 2.81 -5.74
C ALA A 77 6.91 2.87 -7.25
N THR A 78 8.17 2.72 -7.64
CA THR A 78 8.52 2.57 -9.06
C THR A 78 8.13 1.20 -9.60
N ARG A 79 8.27 0.99 -10.91
CA ARG A 79 8.04 -0.31 -11.54
C ARG A 79 9.02 -1.36 -11.00
N GLU A 80 10.29 -1.02 -10.86
CA GLU A 80 11.34 -1.89 -10.34
C GLU A 80 11.09 -2.25 -8.87
N GLU A 81 10.72 -1.26 -8.06
CA GLU A 81 10.36 -1.46 -6.66
C GLU A 81 9.11 -2.34 -6.53
N SER A 82 8.08 -2.08 -7.34
CA SER A 82 6.86 -2.89 -7.37
C SER A 82 7.14 -4.34 -7.76
N LYS A 83 8.02 -4.58 -8.73
CA LYS A 83 8.48 -5.94 -9.10
C LYS A 83 9.28 -6.60 -7.98
N ARG A 84 10.08 -5.85 -7.23
CA ARG A 84 10.95 -6.38 -6.16
C ARG A 84 10.20 -6.66 -4.86
N PHE A 85 9.28 -5.79 -4.47
CA PHE A 85 8.65 -5.80 -3.14
C PHE A 85 7.20 -6.32 -3.16
N LEU A 86 6.52 -6.31 -4.31
CA LEU A 86 5.09 -6.69 -4.42
C LEU A 86 4.82 -7.86 -5.37
N ASP A 87 5.84 -8.64 -5.74
CA ASP A 87 5.72 -9.63 -6.81
C ASP A 87 4.55 -10.62 -6.61
N THR A 88 4.37 -11.10 -5.38
CA THR A 88 3.29 -12.02 -5.00
C THR A 88 2.06 -11.32 -4.42
N HIS A 89 2.03 -9.98 -4.38
CA HIS A 89 1.01 -9.17 -3.72
C HIS A 89 0.17 -8.40 -4.74
N ARG A 90 -0.62 -9.16 -5.50
CA ARG A 90 -1.27 -8.67 -6.73
C ARG A 90 -2.26 -7.53 -6.52
N VAL A 91 -3.03 -7.56 -5.42
CA VAL A 91 -3.96 -6.46 -5.08
C VAL A 91 -3.19 -5.15 -4.91
N THR A 92 -2.20 -5.13 -4.02
CA THR A 92 -1.36 -3.94 -3.79
C THR A 92 -0.59 -3.52 -5.04
N LYS A 93 -0.02 -4.48 -5.79
CA LYS A 93 0.67 -4.19 -7.05
C LYS A 93 -0.25 -3.51 -8.06
N ALA A 94 -1.54 -3.87 -8.10
CA ALA A 94 -2.53 -3.30 -8.99
C ALA A 94 -3.05 -1.90 -8.58
N THR A 95 -2.78 -1.45 -7.34
CA THR A 95 -3.07 -0.08 -6.91
C THR A 95 -1.93 0.90 -7.20
N VAL A 96 -0.74 0.42 -7.57
CA VAL A 96 0.40 1.28 -7.90
C VAL A 96 0.21 1.86 -9.30
N PRO A 97 0.18 3.20 -9.49
CA PRO A 97 -0.13 3.83 -10.78
C PRO A 97 0.79 3.38 -11.92
N VAL A 98 2.11 3.29 -11.68
CA VAL A 98 3.08 2.90 -12.70
C VAL A 98 2.94 1.44 -13.14
N MET A 99 2.15 0.63 -12.44
CA MET A 99 1.87 -0.76 -12.77
C MET A 99 0.59 -0.97 -13.58
N HIS A 100 -0.14 0.10 -13.90
CA HIS A 100 -1.36 0.03 -14.73
C HIS A 100 -1.17 -0.77 -16.03
N ASP A 101 -0.05 -0.52 -16.72
CA ASP A 101 0.29 -1.17 -17.99
C ASP A 101 1.13 -2.44 -17.86
N ASP A 102 1.32 -2.96 -16.64
CA ASP A 102 1.98 -4.25 -16.46
C ASP A 102 1.07 -5.40 -16.93
N GLU A 103 1.55 -6.20 -17.88
CA GLU A 103 0.79 -7.32 -18.45
C GLU A 103 0.35 -8.35 -17.39
N GLY A 104 1.19 -8.59 -16.37
CA GLY A 104 0.84 -9.48 -15.27
C GLY A 104 -0.32 -8.95 -14.44
N VAL A 105 -0.35 -7.63 -14.20
CA VAL A 105 -1.47 -6.96 -13.52
C VAL A 105 -2.73 -7.01 -14.37
N LYS A 106 -2.67 -6.68 -15.66
CA LYS A 106 -3.83 -6.74 -16.57
C LYS A 106 -4.44 -8.14 -16.63
N LEU A 107 -3.61 -9.16 -16.84
CA LEU A 107 -4.06 -10.55 -16.89
C LEU A 107 -4.68 -11.01 -15.57
N TRP A 108 -4.14 -10.58 -14.44
CA TRP A 108 -4.71 -10.90 -13.13
C TRP A 108 -6.05 -10.20 -12.92
N ILE A 109 -6.15 -8.89 -13.22
CA ILE A 109 -7.40 -8.13 -13.12
C ILE A 109 -8.51 -8.78 -13.96
N ASN A 110 -8.21 -9.39 -15.11
CA ASN A 110 -9.22 -10.08 -15.90
C ASN A 110 -9.71 -11.40 -15.29
N ARG A 111 -9.09 -11.88 -14.20
CA ARG A 111 -9.36 -13.18 -13.57
C ARG A 111 -9.84 -13.08 -12.11
N ILE A 112 -9.86 -11.88 -11.52
CA ILE A 112 -10.31 -11.70 -10.14
C ILE A 112 -11.84 -11.80 -10.03
N SER A 113 -12.30 -12.14 -8.82
CA SER A 113 -13.72 -12.12 -8.49
C SER A 113 -14.30 -10.70 -8.50
N VAL A 114 -15.64 -10.60 -8.46
CA VAL A 114 -16.35 -9.32 -8.40
C VAL A 114 -15.98 -8.57 -7.11
N GLU A 115 -15.96 -9.26 -5.97
CA GLU A 115 -15.65 -8.66 -4.66
C GLU A 115 -14.22 -8.11 -4.61
N THR A 116 -13.27 -8.82 -5.24
CA THR A 116 -11.88 -8.34 -5.32
C THR A 116 -11.76 -7.13 -6.23
N ARG A 117 -12.57 -7.07 -7.30
CA ARG A 117 -12.64 -5.91 -8.19
C ARG A 117 -13.22 -4.69 -7.48
N GLU A 118 -14.33 -4.87 -6.76
CA GLU A 118 -14.94 -3.81 -5.95
C GLU A 118 -13.98 -3.28 -4.90
N LEU A 119 -13.24 -4.16 -4.20
CA LEU A 119 -12.17 -3.73 -3.29
C LEU A 119 -11.11 -2.90 -4.03
N LEU A 120 -10.64 -3.37 -5.19
CA LEU A 120 -9.62 -2.65 -5.97
C LEU A 120 -10.12 -1.27 -6.42
N ASP A 121 -11.37 -1.16 -6.84
CA ASP A 121 -11.97 0.10 -7.30
C ASP A 121 -12.11 1.08 -6.12
N ARG A 122 -12.56 0.61 -4.95
CA ARG A 122 -12.59 1.43 -3.72
C ARG A 122 -11.20 1.94 -3.32
N LEU A 123 -10.20 1.07 -3.35
CA LEU A 123 -8.81 1.44 -3.03
C LEU A 123 -8.29 2.51 -4.00
N LYS A 124 -8.54 2.36 -5.30
CA LYS A 124 -8.11 3.33 -6.32
C LYS A 124 -8.83 4.66 -6.19
N GLY A 125 -10.15 4.65 -5.99
CA GLY A 125 -10.93 5.87 -5.78
C GLY A 125 -10.41 6.67 -4.58
N ALA A 126 -10.22 6.02 -3.43
CA ALA A 126 -9.67 6.66 -2.24
C ALA A 126 -8.25 7.22 -2.45
N LEU A 127 -7.38 6.50 -3.17
CA LEU A 127 -6.04 7.00 -3.52
C LEU A 127 -6.10 8.24 -4.41
N GLU A 128 -6.98 8.25 -5.42
CA GLU A 128 -7.15 9.39 -6.32
C GLU A 128 -7.67 10.64 -5.61
N GLU A 129 -8.49 10.48 -4.58
CA GLU A 129 -8.94 11.58 -3.71
C GLU A 129 -7.79 12.09 -2.83
N ARG A 130 -7.09 11.17 -2.14
CA ARG A 130 -6.03 11.52 -1.18
C ARG A 130 -4.75 12.11 -1.77
N VAL A 131 -4.51 11.93 -3.06
CA VAL A 131 -3.32 12.51 -3.74
C VAL A 131 -3.62 13.89 -4.34
N LYS A 132 -4.89 14.31 -4.39
CA LYS A 132 -5.29 15.65 -4.84
C LYS A 132 -5.31 16.70 -3.71
N ASP A 133 -5.46 16.23 -2.47
CA ASP A 133 -5.46 17.04 -1.23
C ASP A 133 -4.04 17.50 -0.85
#